data_AF-A0A924Z957-F1
#
_entry.id   AF-A0A924Z957-F1
#
_cell.length_a   1.000
_cell.length_b   1.000
_cell.length_c   1.000
_cell.angle_alpha   90.00
_cell.angle_beta   90.00
_cell.angle_gamma   90.00
#
_symmetry.space_group_name_H-M   'P 1'
#
loop_
_entity.id
_entity.type
_entity.pdbx_description
1 polymer ?
#
loop_
_entity_poly.entity_id
_entity_poly.type
_entity_poly.pdbx_seq_one_letter_code
_entity_poly.pdbx_strand_id
1 'polypeptide(L)'
;AGHPGEKVTEGLDGLRERLNAYRDMGARFAKWRGVIGIGFEDGAGGDGGRSRPSRGCIAANAHALARYAALCQEAGLVPIVEPEVLMDGSHTLARCAEVTEAVLRQVFDQLAAQRVVLEAVILKPNRVVSGSTCNTQASASEVADATLQCLLHVVPAAVPGIAFLSGGQTGELATARLNAMHLRFRAANSASLPWPLSFSFARALQHPALEIWAGKDEHRVAAQQTLLHRARCNQAALRGEYRDEPSAAVESP
;
A
#
# COMPACT_ATOMS: atom_id res chain seq x y z
N ALA A 1 6.92 -4.66 23.43
CA ALA A 1 8.11 -4.87 24.28
C ALA A 1 9.01 -5.92 23.64
N GLY A 2 10.33 -5.88 23.86
CA GLY A 2 11.27 -6.86 23.29
C GLY A 2 11.63 -6.71 21.81
N HIS A 3 11.06 -5.71 21.12
CA HIS A 3 11.26 -5.44 19.69
C HIS A 3 11.56 -3.94 19.45
N PRO A 4 12.77 -3.45 19.82
CA PRO A 4 13.08 -2.01 19.77
C PRO A 4 12.93 -1.45 18.36
N GLY A 5 12.29 -0.27 18.24
CA GLY A 5 12.06 0.44 16.98
C GLY A 5 10.96 -0.14 16.07
N GLU A 6 10.44 -1.33 16.38
CA GLU A 6 9.31 -1.92 15.65
C GLU A 6 7.98 -1.44 16.23
N LYS A 7 6.94 -1.40 15.40
CA LYS A 7 5.64 -0.82 15.74
C LYS A 7 4.54 -1.86 15.65
N VAL A 8 3.54 -1.72 16.51
CA VAL A 8 2.25 -2.39 16.40
C VAL A 8 1.16 -1.32 16.46
N THR A 9 0.14 -1.47 15.63
CA THR A 9 -0.96 -0.51 15.60
C THR A 9 -1.97 -0.82 16.70
N GLU A 10 -2.39 0.20 17.42
CA GLU A 10 -3.39 0.13 18.49
C GLU A 10 -4.77 0.60 18.01
N GLY A 11 -5.79 0.35 18.84
CA GLY A 11 -7.16 0.82 18.61
C GLY A 11 -8.22 -0.27 18.53
N LEU A 12 -7.93 -1.52 18.93
CA LEU A 12 -8.93 -2.59 18.94
C LEU A 12 -9.96 -2.38 20.07
N ASP A 13 -9.56 -1.72 21.16
CA ASP A 13 -10.44 -1.42 22.28
C ASP A 13 -11.55 -0.47 21.84
N GLY A 14 -12.81 -0.84 22.14
CA GLY A 14 -14.00 -0.11 21.74
C GLY A 14 -14.24 -0.06 20.21
N LEU A 15 -13.52 -0.86 19.42
CA LEU A 15 -13.61 -0.79 17.96
C LEU A 15 -15.00 -1.21 17.44
N ARG A 16 -15.64 -2.20 18.07
CA ARG A 16 -16.99 -2.66 17.67
C ARG A 16 -18.01 -1.52 17.74
N GLU A 17 -18.03 -0.81 18.86
CA GLU A 17 -18.96 0.29 19.10
C GLU A 17 -18.72 1.43 18.11
N ARG A 18 -17.44 1.77 17.85
CA ARG A 18 -17.08 2.76 16.83
C ARG A 18 -17.50 2.34 15.42
N LEU A 19 -17.28 1.09 15.03
CA LEU A 19 -17.65 0.58 13.71
C LEU A 19 -19.16 0.62 13.49
N ASN A 20 -19.96 0.24 14.48
CA ASN A 20 -21.42 0.37 14.42
C ASN A 20 -21.84 1.84 14.26
N ALA A 21 -21.27 2.75 15.06
CA ALA A 21 -21.55 4.17 14.92
C ALA A 21 -21.16 4.71 13.53
N TYR A 22 -19.99 4.34 13.00
CA TYR A 22 -19.56 4.76 11.67
C TYR A 22 -20.44 4.17 10.56
N ARG A 23 -20.92 2.93 10.70
CA ARG A 23 -21.90 2.35 9.78
C ARG A 23 -23.16 3.22 9.72
N ASP A 24 -23.67 3.59 10.88
CA ASP A 24 -24.91 4.36 11.03
C ASP A 24 -24.73 5.79 10.48
N MET A 25 -23.51 6.34 10.52
CA MET A 25 -23.12 7.58 9.84
C MET A 25 -22.94 7.43 8.31
N GLY A 26 -23.00 6.22 7.75
CA GLY A 26 -22.91 5.96 6.32
C GLY A 26 -21.61 5.32 5.83
N ALA A 27 -20.65 5.04 6.70
CA ALA A 27 -19.44 4.31 6.29
C ALA A 27 -19.78 2.88 5.85
N ARG A 28 -19.11 2.41 4.79
CA ARG A 28 -19.29 1.04 4.23
C ARG A 28 -18.01 0.23 4.18
N PHE A 29 -16.88 0.89 4.43
CA PHE A 29 -15.59 0.26 4.57
C PHE A 29 -14.80 1.00 5.64
N ALA A 30 -13.81 0.33 6.21
CA ALA A 30 -12.86 0.90 7.15
C ALA A 30 -11.44 0.62 6.65
N LYS A 31 -10.44 1.24 7.29
CA LYS A 31 -9.03 0.99 6.95
C LYS A 31 -8.17 0.90 8.21
N TRP A 32 -7.29 -0.10 8.26
CA TRP A 32 -6.30 -0.25 9.33
C TRP A 32 -4.91 -0.49 8.76
N ARG A 33 -3.93 0.29 9.25
CA ARG A 33 -2.55 0.28 8.77
C ARG A 33 -1.64 -0.39 9.79
N GLY A 34 -1.01 -1.51 9.43
CA GLY A 34 0.18 -2.04 10.09
C GLY A 34 1.44 -1.42 9.49
N VAL A 35 2.47 -1.18 10.29
CA VAL A 35 3.71 -0.52 9.84
C VAL A 35 4.90 -1.42 10.11
N ILE A 36 5.57 -1.84 9.03
CA ILE A 36 6.65 -2.82 9.06
C ILE A 36 7.91 -2.19 8.46
N GLY A 37 8.95 -1.97 9.28
CA GLY A 37 10.23 -1.42 8.81
C GLY A 37 11.21 -2.51 8.36
N ILE A 38 12.00 -2.22 7.32
CA ILE A 38 13.15 -3.04 6.92
C ILE A 38 14.42 -2.34 7.37
N GLY A 39 15.35 -3.11 7.94
CA GLY A 39 16.68 -2.60 8.28
C GLY A 39 17.31 -3.42 9.39
N PHE A 40 18.08 -2.74 10.21
CA PHE A 40 18.72 -3.32 11.39
C PHE A 40 18.38 -2.48 12.62
N GLU A 41 18.57 -3.06 13.79
CA GLU A 41 18.42 -2.34 15.06
C GLU A 41 19.47 -1.24 15.19
N ASP A 42 19.02 0.01 15.39
CA ASP A 42 19.88 1.19 15.50
C ASP A 42 20.82 1.07 16.71
N GLY A 43 22.08 1.47 16.55
CA GLY A 43 23.09 1.44 17.61
C GLY A 43 23.80 0.10 17.81
N ALA A 44 23.42 -0.94 17.06
CA ALA A 44 24.26 -2.13 16.92
C ALA A 44 25.38 -1.84 15.91
N GLY A 45 26.44 -1.16 16.36
CA GLY A 45 27.65 -0.99 15.56
C GLY A 45 28.28 -2.36 15.25
N GLY A 46 28.34 -2.73 13.96
CA GLY A 46 28.91 -3.98 13.48
C GLY A 46 27.89 -5.05 13.07
N ASP A 47 28.39 -6.20 12.63
CA ASP A 47 27.68 -7.37 12.05
C ASP A 47 26.70 -8.10 13.02
N GLY A 48 26.33 -7.46 14.13
CA GLY A 48 25.54 -8.04 15.23
C GLY A 48 24.13 -7.45 15.43
N GLY A 49 23.70 -6.52 14.57
CA GLY A 49 22.36 -5.94 14.63
C GLY A 49 21.27 -6.95 14.22
N ARG A 50 20.20 -7.05 15.02
CA ARG A 50 19.05 -7.89 14.63
C ARG A 50 18.37 -7.32 13.39
N SER A 51 18.16 -8.18 12.40
CA SER A 51 17.44 -7.80 11.19
C SER A 51 15.96 -7.51 11.51
N ARG A 52 15.46 -6.42 10.94
CA ARG A 52 14.05 -6.03 10.93
C ARG A 52 13.43 -6.34 9.55
N PRO A 53 12.14 -6.71 9.50
CA PRO A 53 11.26 -6.89 10.64
C PRO A 53 11.51 -8.23 11.35
N SER A 54 11.31 -8.25 12.66
CA SER A 54 11.33 -9.49 13.43
C SER A 54 10.05 -10.29 13.21
N ARG A 55 10.12 -11.60 13.50
CA ARG A 55 8.92 -12.47 13.49
C ARG A 55 7.84 -11.97 14.45
N GLY A 56 8.22 -11.43 15.61
CA GLY A 56 7.28 -10.89 16.59
C GLY A 56 6.52 -9.67 16.05
N CYS A 57 7.21 -8.77 15.36
CA CYS A 57 6.59 -7.62 14.70
C CYS A 57 5.59 -8.04 13.60
N ILE A 58 5.99 -8.98 12.73
CA ILE A 58 5.11 -9.51 11.68
C ILE A 58 3.87 -10.16 12.31
N ALA A 59 4.05 -11.05 13.28
CA ALA A 59 2.97 -11.76 13.94
C ALA A 59 1.99 -10.81 14.66
N ALA A 60 2.51 -9.83 15.41
CA ALA A 60 1.69 -8.86 16.12
C ALA A 60 0.84 -8.00 15.18
N ASN A 61 1.43 -7.48 14.10
CA ASN A 61 0.70 -6.68 13.11
C ASN A 61 -0.35 -7.52 12.36
N ALA A 62 0.00 -8.72 11.92
CA ALA A 62 -0.91 -9.63 11.22
C ALA A 62 -2.11 -10.01 12.11
N HIS A 63 -1.87 -10.35 13.38
CA HIS A 63 -2.93 -10.65 14.33
C HIS A 63 -3.86 -9.45 14.56
N ALA A 64 -3.31 -8.24 14.75
CA ALA A 64 -4.11 -7.03 14.93
C ALA A 64 -4.97 -6.72 13.69
N LEU A 65 -4.39 -6.81 12.49
CA LEU A 65 -5.10 -6.64 11.23
C LEU A 65 -6.26 -7.64 11.07
N ALA A 66 -6.05 -8.91 11.41
CA ALA A 66 -7.09 -9.92 11.32
C ALA A 66 -8.23 -9.71 12.33
N ARG A 67 -7.91 -9.33 13.56
CA ARG A 67 -8.91 -8.95 14.58
C ARG A 67 -9.74 -7.75 14.14
N TYR A 68 -9.08 -6.73 13.61
CA TYR A 68 -9.73 -5.57 13.03
C TYR A 68 -10.66 -5.95 11.87
N ALA A 69 -10.20 -6.81 10.96
CA ALA A 69 -10.97 -7.23 9.79
C ALA A 69 -12.24 -8.01 10.17
N ALA A 70 -12.13 -8.94 11.13
CA ALA A 70 -13.27 -9.68 11.66
C ALA A 70 -14.32 -8.75 12.29
N LEU A 71 -13.88 -7.76 13.08
CA LEU A 71 -14.78 -6.76 13.68
C LEU A 71 -15.46 -5.88 12.63
N CYS A 72 -14.76 -5.51 11.55
CA CYS A 72 -15.37 -4.77 10.44
C CYS A 72 -16.50 -5.58 9.79
N GLN A 73 -16.24 -6.86 9.49
CA GLN A 73 -17.22 -7.73 8.85
C GLN A 73 -18.43 -7.97 9.76
N GLU A 74 -18.22 -8.18 11.06
CA GLU A 74 -19.28 -8.27 12.07
C GLU A 74 -20.18 -7.00 12.05
N ALA A 75 -19.58 -5.82 11.92
CA ALA A 75 -20.31 -4.56 11.84
C ALA A 75 -20.93 -4.27 10.46
N GLY A 76 -20.70 -5.11 9.44
CA GLY A 76 -21.18 -4.90 8.07
C GLY A 76 -20.36 -3.90 7.25
N LEU A 77 -19.07 -3.71 7.57
CA LEU A 77 -18.13 -2.89 6.83
C LEU A 77 -17.07 -3.76 6.14
N VAL A 78 -16.68 -3.38 4.93
CA VAL A 78 -15.54 -3.99 4.22
C VAL A 78 -14.22 -3.53 4.86
N PRO A 79 -13.38 -4.41 5.41
CA PRO A 79 -12.05 -4.01 5.87
C PRO A 79 -11.06 -3.82 4.71
N ILE A 80 -10.44 -2.65 4.65
CA ILE A 80 -9.16 -2.47 3.97
C ILE A 80 -8.03 -2.87 4.92
N VAL A 81 -7.32 -3.95 4.57
CA VAL A 81 -6.17 -4.49 5.31
C VAL A 81 -4.89 -3.92 4.72
N GLU A 82 -4.20 -3.04 5.47
CA GLU A 82 -3.01 -2.32 5.00
C GLU A 82 -1.75 -2.75 5.77
N PRO A 83 -1.10 -3.88 5.43
CA PRO A 83 0.21 -4.24 5.96
C PRO A 83 1.31 -3.52 5.16
N GLU A 84 1.73 -2.33 5.61
CA GLU A 84 2.71 -1.52 4.88
C GLU A 84 4.14 -1.87 5.30
N VAL A 85 4.87 -2.52 4.39
CA VAL A 85 6.34 -2.58 4.44
C VAL A 85 6.89 -1.25 3.93
N LEU A 86 7.62 -0.55 4.80
CA LEU A 86 8.17 0.77 4.52
C LEU A 86 9.29 0.69 3.49
N MET A 87 9.32 1.67 2.58
CA MET A 87 10.40 1.80 1.60
C MET A 87 11.66 2.46 2.16
N ASP A 88 11.65 2.93 3.41
CA ASP A 88 12.80 3.62 4.01
C ASP A 88 14.02 2.69 4.16
N GLY A 89 15.20 3.23 3.85
CA GLY A 89 16.49 2.56 4.05
C GLY A 89 17.19 2.13 2.76
N SER A 90 18.28 1.38 2.91
CA SER A 90 19.20 1.00 1.81
C SER A 90 18.99 -0.42 1.28
N HIS A 91 17.91 -1.08 1.68
CA HIS A 91 17.62 -2.46 1.32
C HIS A 91 17.39 -2.63 -0.20
N THR A 92 17.73 -3.80 -0.72
CA THR A 92 17.54 -4.13 -2.13
C THR A 92 16.08 -4.48 -2.45
N LEU A 93 15.72 -4.45 -3.74
CA LEU A 93 14.43 -4.93 -4.22
C LEU A 93 14.12 -6.37 -3.74
N ALA A 94 15.12 -7.26 -3.81
CA ALA A 94 15.01 -8.65 -3.38
C ALA A 94 14.69 -8.75 -1.87
N ARG A 95 15.32 -7.92 -1.04
CA ARG A 95 15.02 -7.90 0.40
C ARG A 95 13.60 -7.39 0.67
N CYS A 96 13.13 -6.39 -0.06
CA CYS A 96 11.74 -5.93 0.03
C CYS A 96 10.76 -7.04 -0.38
N ALA A 97 11.07 -7.80 -1.43
CA ALA A 97 10.26 -8.93 -1.89
C ALA A 97 10.12 -10.01 -0.82
N GLU A 98 11.24 -10.44 -0.24
CA GLU A 98 11.29 -11.44 0.83
C GLU A 98 10.43 -11.02 2.04
N VAL A 99 10.60 -9.78 2.49
CA VAL A 99 9.86 -9.25 3.65
C VAL A 99 8.37 -9.11 3.32
N THR A 100 8.02 -8.59 2.14
CA THR A 100 6.62 -8.43 1.72
C THR A 100 5.94 -9.78 1.65
N GLU A 101 6.59 -10.80 1.09
CA GLU A 101 6.04 -12.16 1.00
C GLU A 101 5.80 -12.76 2.40
N ALA A 102 6.78 -12.64 3.31
CA ALA A 102 6.66 -13.12 4.68
C ALA A 102 5.53 -12.42 5.46
N VAL A 103 5.38 -11.11 5.29
CA VAL A 103 4.32 -10.32 5.91
C VAL A 103 2.95 -10.73 5.39
N LEU A 104 2.78 -10.79 4.06
CA LEU A 104 1.50 -11.13 3.46
C LEU A 104 1.08 -12.57 3.80
N ARG A 105 2.01 -13.53 3.81
CA ARG A 105 1.73 -14.91 4.24
C ARG A 105 1.16 -14.94 5.66
N GLN A 106 1.84 -14.30 6.61
CA GLN A 106 1.34 -14.23 7.99
C GLN A 106 -0.01 -13.51 8.10
N VAL A 107 -0.23 -12.45 7.32
CA VAL A 107 -1.51 -11.73 7.30
C VAL A 107 -2.64 -12.66 6.86
N PHE A 108 -2.49 -13.39 5.76
CA PHE A 108 -3.54 -14.30 5.29
C PHE A 108 -3.75 -15.50 6.21
N ASP A 109 -2.69 -16.02 6.84
CA ASP A 109 -2.81 -17.05 7.87
C ASP A 109 -3.66 -16.55 9.06
N GLN A 110 -3.43 -15.31 9.51
CA GLN A 110 -4.19 -14.72 10.61
C GLN A 110 -5.62 -14.36 10.21
N LEU A 111 -5.85 -13.87 8.98
CA LEU A 111 -7.19 -13.63 8.46
C LEU A 111 -8.01 -14.93 8.45
N ALA A 112 -7.41 -16.03 7.99
CA ALA A 112 -8.04 -17.35 8.01
C ALA A 112 -8.31 -17.83 9.45
N ALA A 113 -7.34 -17.69 10.36
CA ALA A 113 -7.50 -18.06 11.77
C ALA A 113 -8.65 -17.32 12.47
N GLN A 114 -8.90 -16.05 12.09
CA GLN A 114 -10.01 -15.25 12.58
C GLN A 114 -11.30 -15.38 11.76
N ARG A 115 -11.34 -16.32 10.81
CA ARG A 115 -12.51 -16.63 9.95
C ARG A 115 -13.00 -15.42 9.16
N VAL A 116 -12.08 -14.57 8.71
CA VAL A 116 -12.40 -13.42 7.85
C VAL A 116 -12.78 -13.94 6.47
N VAL A 117 -13.90 -13.46 5.94
CA VAL A 117 -14.38 -13.76 4.58
C VAL A 117 -13.53 -12.98 3.57
N LEU A 118 -12.67 -13.65 2.81
CA LEU A 118 -11.68 -12.98 1.95
C LEU A 118 -12.33 -12.25 0.77
N GLU A 119 -13.48 -12.74 0.30
CA GLU A 119 -14.33 -12.15 -0.74
C GLU A 119 -14.85 -10.75 -0.35
N ALA A 120 -14.76 -10.40 0.94
CA ALA A 120 -15.15 -9.11 1.50
C ALA A 120 -13.96 -8.39 2.16
N VAL A 121 -12.75 -8.53 1.61
CA VAL A 121 -11.53 -7.81 2.03
C VAL A 121 -10.95 -7.03 0.86
N ILE A 122 -10.46 -5.81 1.11
CA ILE A 122 -9.56 -5.15 0.15
C ILE A 122 -8.15 -5.16 0.74
N LEU A 123 -7.20 -5.70 -0.02
CA LEU A 123 -5.78 -5.63 0.36
C LEU A 123 -5.21 -4.29 -0.08
N LYS A 124 -4.51 -3.59 0.82
CA LYS A 124 -3.76 -2.37 0.51
C LYS A 124 -2.29 -2.57 0.87
N PRO A 125 -1.50 -3.22 0.01
CA PRO A 125 -0.10 -3.48 0.30
C PRO A 125 0.78 -2.34 -0.22
N ASN A 126 2.04 -2.32 0.23
CA ASN A 126 3.12 -1.65 -0.49
C ASN A 126 3.37 -2.33 -1.85
N ARG A 127 4.11 -1.64 -2.73
CA ARG A 127 4.79 -2.30 -3.86
C ARG A 127 6.13 -2.83 -3.37
N VAL A 128 6.66 -3.83 -4.07
CA VAL A 128 8.03 -4.31 -3.86
C VAL A 128 8.98 -3.33 -4.53
N VAL A 129 9.79 -2.62 -3.75
CA VAL A 129 10.67 -1.54 -4.23
C VAL A 129 12.07 -1.66 -3.63
N SER A 130 13.08 -1.09 -4.31
CA SER A 130 14.35 -0.78 -3.65
C SER A 130 14.10 0.26 -2.55
N GLY A 131 14.86 0.17 -1.47
CA GLY A 131 14.80 1.15 -0.39
C GLY A 131 15.15 2.56 -0.89
N SER A 132 14.61 3.59 -0.24
CA SER A 132 14.73 5.00 -0.64
C SER A 132 16.18 5.50 -0.74
N THR A 133 17.10 4.89 0.01
CA THR A 133 18.54 5.20 -0.03
C THR A 133 19.38 4.07 -0.61
N CYS A 134 18.76 3.09 -1.27
CA CYS A 134 19.48 2.03 -1.96
C CYS A 134 20.24 2.60 -3.17
N ASN A 135 21.52 2.23 -3.30
CA ASN A 135 22.39 2.69 -4.40
C ASN A 135 21.85 2.29 -5.79
N THR A 136 21.04 1.24 -5.87
CA THR A 136 20.42 0.77 -7.10
C THR A 136 18.90 0.82 -6.99
N GLN A 137 18.32 1.81 -7.66
CA GLN A 137 16.86 1.96 -7.74
C GLN A 137 16.30 1.07 -8.86
N ALA A 138 15.35 0.21 -8.52
CA ALA A 138 14.64 -0.60 -9.48
C ALA A 138 13.76 0.24 -10.41
N SER A 139 13.77 -0.11 -11.69
CA SER A 139 12.89 0.47 -12.70
C SER A 139 11.41 0.18 -12.38
N ALA A 140 10.50 0.94 -12.99
CA ALA A 140 9.06 0.68 -12.84
C ALA A 140 8.68 -0.74 -13.28
N SER A 141 9.42 -1.30 -14.23
CA SER A 141 9.21 -2.63 -14.75
C SER A 141 9.65 -3.73 -13.80
N GLU A 142 10.85 -3.62 -13.22
CA GLU A 142 11.33 -4.59 -12.21
C GLU A 142 10.47 -4.56 -10.96
N VAL A 143 10.03 -3.37 -10.54
CA VAL A 143 9.05 -3.20 -9.45
C VAL A 143 7.74 -3.91 -9.77
N ALA A 144 7.24 -3.76 -11.01
CA ALA A 144 6.01 -4.43 -11.43
C ALA A 144 6.15 -5.95 -11.39
N ASP A 145 7.21 -6.50 -11.98
CA ASP A 145 7.46 -7.95 -12.01
C ASP A 145 7.58 -8.52 -10.58
N ALA A 146 8.43 -7.91 -9.74
CA ALA A 146 8.65 -8.36 -8.37
C ALA A 146 7.38 -8.25 -7.51
N THR A 147 6.59 -7.18 -7.68
CA THR A 147 5.33 -7.02 -6.94
C THR A 147 4.30 -8.07 -7.37
N LEU A 148 4.10 -8.28 -8.68
CA LEU A 148 3.15 -9.27 -9.17
C LEU A 148 3.51 -10.68 -8.75
N GLN A 149 4.79 -11.04 -8.83
CA GLN A 149 5.27 -12.35 -8.39
C GLN A 149 5.01 -12.57 -6.90
N CYS A 150 5.35 -11.59 -6.05
CA CYS A 150 5.08 -11.65 -4.62
C CYS A 150 3.59 -11.88 -4.34
N LEU A 151 2.70 -11.15 -5.00
CA LEU A 151 1.25 -11.29 -4.81
C LEU A 151 0.73 -12.67 -5.27
N LEU A 152 1.18 -13.15 -6.43
CA LEU A 152 0.80 -14.47 -6.96
C LEU A 152 1.22 -15.62 -6.04
N HIS A 153 2.29 -15.46 -5.26
CA HIS A 153 2.75 -16.49 -4.31
C HIS A 153 1.89 -16.61 -3.04
N VAL A 154 1.23 -15.53 -2.60
CA VAL A 154 0.69 -15.47 -1.22
C VAL A 154 -0.72 -14.90 -1.09
N VAL A 155 -1.22 -14.16 -2.07
CA VAL A 155 -2.59 -13.63 -2.01
C VAL A 155 -3.54 -14.72 -2.52
N PRO A 156 -4.60 -15.08 -1.79
CA PRO A 156 -5.61 -16.02 -2.30
C PRO A 156 -6.48 -15.39 -3.38
N ALA A 157 -6.82 -16.15 -4.43
CA ALA A 157 -7.68 -15.72 -5.54
C ALA A 157 -9.06 -15.15 -5.10
N ALA A 158 -9.55 -15.52 -3.92
CA ALA A 158 -10.81 -15.05 -3.35
C ALA A 158 -10.83 -13.55 -3.00
N VAL A 159 -9.67 -12.89 -2.84
CA VAL A 159 -9.62 -11.46 -2.51
C VAL A 159 -10.19 -10.64 -3.68
N PRO A 160 -11.24 -9.82 -3.52
CA PRO A 160 -11.90 -9.14 -4.63
C PRO A 160 -11.09 -8.00 -5.25
N GLY A 161 -10.02 -7.53 -4.61
CA GLY A 161 -9.18 -6.47 -5.18
C GLY A 161 -8.01 -6.03 -4.32
N ILE A 162 -7.01 -5.48 -4.99
CA ILE A 162 -5.77 -4.96 -4.40
C ILE A 162 -5.65 -3.48 -4.74
N ALA A 163 -5.67 -2.60 -3.74
CA ALA A 163 -5.58 -1.15 -3.92
C ALA A 163 -4.29 -0.62 -3.33
N PHE A 164 -3.25 -0.42 -4.14
CA PHE A 164 -1.91 -0.07 -3.64
C PHE A 164 -1.84 1.31 -2.96
N LEU A 165 -1.06 1.39 -1.89
CA LEU A 165 -0.57 2.66 -1.37
C LEU A 165 0.52 3.26 -2.26
N SER A 166 0.76 4.57 -2.16
CA SER A 166 1.86 5.23 -2.89
C SER A 166 3.20 5.20 -2.15
N GLY A 167 3.20 4.98 -0.84
CA GLY A 167 4.42 4.73 -0.05
C GLY A 167 5.38 5.93 0.08
N GLY A 168 4.98 7.12 -0.36
CA GLY A 168 5.85 8.31 -0.37
C GLY A 168 6.49 8.62 -1.72
N GLN A 169 6.19 7.83 -2.74
CA GLN A 169 6.54 8.14 -4.12
C GLN A 169 5.82 9.39 -4.61
N THR A 170 6.43 10.08 -5.58
CA THR A 170 5.78 11.15 -6.33
C THR A 170 4.52 10.63 -7.04
N GLY A 171 3.63 11.55 -7.44
CA GLY A 171 2.42 11.19 -8.16
C GLY A 171 2.71 10.42 -9.43
N GLU A 172 3.63 10.94 -10.23
CA GLU A 172 4.09 10.44 -11.52
C GLU A 172 4.64 9.02 -11.37
N LEU A 173 5.58 8.82 -10.44
CA LEU A 173 6.21 7.52 -10.24
C LEU A 173 5.22 6.45 -9.74
N ALA A 174 4.32 6.83 -8.83
CA ALA A 174 3.28 5.93 -8.33
C ALA A 174 2.32 5.49 -9.44
N THR A 175 1.95 6.42 -10.33
CA THR A 175 1.11 6.16 -11.51
C THR A 175 1.84 5.30 -12.54
N ALA A 176 3.10 5.62 -12.87
CA ALA A 176 3.92 4.89 -13.82
C ALA A 176 4.13 3.43 -13.40
N ARG A 177 4.40 3.18 -12.11
CA ARG A 177 4.52 1.82 -11.57
C ARG A 177 3.21 1.04 -11.61
N LEU A 178 2.08 1.69 -11.30
CA LEU A 178 0.75 1.05 -11.43
C LEU A 178 0.45 0.70 -12.89
N ASN A 179 0.81 1.57 -13.83
CA ASN A 179 0.66 1.36 -15.26
C ASN A 179 1.52 0.19 -15.76
N ALA A 180 2.79 0.13 -15.33
CA ALA A 180 3.72 -0.94 -15.68
C ALA A 180 3.18 -2.33 -15.27
N MET A 181 2.54 -2.44 -14.10
CA MET A 181 1.90 -3.69 -13.66
C MET A 181 0.79 -4.15 -14.62
N HIS A 182 -0.06 -3.24 -15.09
CA HIS A 182 -1.12 -3.57 -16.05
C HIS A 182 -0.56 -3.92 -17.43
N LEU A 183 0.52 -3.24 -17.86
CA LEU A 183 1.21 -3.56 -19.11
C LEU A 183 1.88 -4.94 -19.09
N ARG A 184 2.56 -5.28 -17.99
CA ARG A 184 3.21 -6.58 -17.81
C ARG A 184 2.21 -7.73 -17.86
N PHE A 185 1.06 -7.55 -17.21
CA PHE A 185 -0.04 -8.50 -17.31
C PHE A 185 -0.52 -8.70 -18.76
N ARG A 186 -0.75 -7.62 -19.52
CA ARG A 186 -1.20 -7.71 -20.93
C ARG A 186 -0.17 -8.38 -21.84
N ALA A 187 1.11 -8.06 -21.67
CA ALA A 187 2.18 -8.57 -22.52
C ALA A 187 2.42 -10.08 -22.36
N ALA A 188 2.12 -10.64 -21.18
CA ALA A 188 2.41 -12.04 -20.87
C ALA A 188 1.43 -13.06 -21.47
N ASN A 189 0.42 -12.64 -22.27
CA ASN A 189 -0.69 -13.49 -22.77
C ASN A 189 -1.31 -14.42 -21.70
N SER A 190 -1.12 -14.06 -20.42
CA SER A 190 -1.45 -14.90 -19.29
C SER A 190 -2.93 -14.71 -18.96
N ALA A 191 -3.58 -15.78 -18.49
CA ALA A 191 -4.92 -15.70 -17.92
C ALA A 191 -4.99 -14.51 -16.94
N SER A 192 -6.12 -13.78 -16.95
CA SER A 192 -6.38 -12.63 -16.09
C SER A 192 -5.79 -12.79 -14.70
N LEU A 193 -5.10 -11.75 -14.18
CA LEU A 193 -4.73 -11.72 -12.77
C LEU A 193 -5.95 -12.09 -11.93
N PRO A 194 -5.81 -12.91 -10.88
CA PRO A 194 -6.96 -13.34 -10.08
C PRO A 194 -7.69 -12.16 -9.41
N TRP A 195 -7.02 -11.00 -9.31
CA TRP A 195 -7.51 -9.81 -8.66
C TRP A 195 -7.41 -8.59 -9.57
N PRO A 196 -8.41 -7.69 -9.55
CA PRO A 196 -8.24 -6.36 -10.08
C PRO A 196 -7.21 -5.59 -9.23
N LEU A 197 -6.33 -4.85 -9.92
CA LEU A 197 -5.35 -3.97 -9.30
C LEU A 197 -5.83 -2.52 -9.40
N SER A 198 -5.70 -1.77 -8.30
CA SER A 198 -6.14 -0.38 -8.21
C SER A 198 -5.21 0.46 -7.32
N PHE A 199 -5.62 1.68 -6.99
CA PHE A 199 -4.88 2.60 -6.13
C PHE A 199 -5.71 3.04 -4.91
N SER A 200 -5.04 3.19 -3.78
CA SER A 200 -5.52 3.87 -2.58
C SER A 200 -4.46 4.90 -2.17
N PHE A 201 -4.36 5.96 -2.99
CA PHE A 201 -3.33 6.99 -2.88
C PHE A 201 -3.80 8.19 -2.05
N ALA A 202 -2.87 8.73 -1.27
CA ALA A 202 -3.01 10.02 -0.58
C ALA A 202 -2.07 11.05 -1.22
N ARG A 203 -0.82 11.12 -0.75
CA ARG A 203 0.20 12.08 -1.25
C ARG A 203 0.32 12.11 -2.78
N ALA A 204 0.42 10.95 -3.42
CA ALA A 204 0.54 10.83 -4.88
C ALA A 204 -0.67 11.37 -5.67
N LEU A 205 -1.82 11.58 -5.02
CA LEU A 205 -3.03 12.12 -5.61
C LEU A 205 -3.25 13.59 -5.20
N GLN A 206 -2.98 13.93 -3.94
CA GLN A 206 -3.42 15.19 -3.32
C GLN A 206 -2.32 16.23 -3.19
N HIS A 207 -1.04 15.84 -3.13
CA HIS A 207 0.05 16.76 -2.76
C HIS A 207 0.18 17.96 -3.72
N PRO A 208 0.19 17.79 -5.05
CA PRO A 208 0.26 18.93 -5.96
C PRO A 208 -0.95 19.87 -5.84
N ALA A 209 -2.14 19.34 -5.57
CA ALA A 209 -3.33 20.15 -5.34
C ALA A 209 -3.26 20.94 -4.02
N LEU A 210 -2.69 20.36 -2.97
CA LEU A 210 -2.49 21.02 -1.69
C LEU A 210 -1.47 22.17 -1.78
N GLU A 211 -0.38 21.96 -2.53
CA GLU A 211 0.63 23.00 -2.79
C GLU A 211 0.03 24.19 -3.54
N ILE A 212 -0.77 23.93 -4.57
CA ILE A 212 -1.47 24.97 -5.33
C ILE A 212 -2.49 25.68 -4.44
N TRP A 213 -3.30 24.94 -3.69
CA TRP A 213 -4.34 25.54 -2.85
C TRP A 213 -3.75 26.49 -1.81
N ALA A 214 -2.69 26.06 -1.11
CA ALA A 214 -2.00 26.85 -0.09
C ALA A 214 -2.93 27.50 0.96
N GLY A 215 -4.11 26.92 1.21
CA GLY A 215 -5.12 27.49 2.11
C GLY A 215 -5.85 28.73 1.57
N LYS A 216 -5.71 29.06 0.28
CA LYS A 216 -6.29 30.26 -0.34
C LYS A 216 -7.48 29.91 -1.22
N ASP A 217 -8.63 30.51 -0.92
CA ASP A 217 -9.89 30.25 -1.62
C ASP A 217 -9.88 30.62 -3.11
N GLU A 218 -9.04 31.59 -3.49
CA GLU A 218 -8.80 32.00 -4.88
C GLU A 218 -8.12 30.90 -5.72
N HIS A 219 -7.36 29.99 -5.09
CA HIS A 219 -6.68 28.89 -5.78
C HIS A 219 -7.51 27.61 -5.87
N ARG A 220 -8.73 27.61 -5.33
CA ARG A 220 -9.60 26.42 -5.22
C ARG A 220 -9.81 25.70 -6.56
N VAL A 221 -10.10 26.45 -7.61
CA VAL A 221 -10.38 25.87 -8.95
C VAL A 221 -9.13 25.21 -9.52
N ALA A 222 -7.97 25.88 -9.42
CA ALA A 222 -6.70 25.34 -9.88
C ALA A 222 -6.31 24.06 -9.12
N ALA A 223 -6.47 24.06 -7.79
CA ALA A 223 -6.23 22.88 -6.95
C ALA A 223 -7.15 21.70 -7.33
N GLN A 224 -8.44 21.95 -7.57
CA GLN A 224 -9.40 20.94 -8.03
C GLN A 224 -9.03 20.37 -9.40
N GLN A 225 -8.60 21.21 -10.34
CA GLN A 225 -8.15 20.78 -11.67
C GLN A 225 -6.92 19.88 -11.57
N THR A 226 -5.95 20.23 -10.72
CA THR A 226 -4.75 19.41 -10.50
C THR A 226 -5.08 18.07 -9.84
N LEU A 227 -5.98 18.05 -8.85
CA LEU A 227 -6.47 16.82 -8.24
C LEU A 227 -7.15 15.91 -9.27
N LEU A 228 -8.02 16.49 -10.10
CA LEU A 228 -8.73 15.77 -11.17
C LEU A 228 -7.74 15.24 -12.22
N HIS A 229 -6.72 16.01 -12.58
CA HIS A 229 -5.66 15.57 -13.48
C HIS A 229 -4.94 14.33 -12.93
N ARG A 230 -4.46 14.36 -11.67
CA ARG A 230 -3.83 13.17 -11.06
C ARG A 230 -4.79 11.98 -10.97
N ALA A 231 -6.09 12.22 -10.72
CA ALA A 231 -7.09 11.15 -10.74
C ALA A 231 -7.22 10.51 -12.14
N ARG A 232 -7.23 11.30 -13.21
CA ARG A 232 -7.25 10.84 -14.61
C ARG A 232 -5.99 10.08 -14.98
N CYS A 233 -4.81 10.54 -14.55
CA CYS A 233 -3.56 9.82 -14.75
C CYS A 233 -3.61 8.42 -14.12
N ASN A 234 -4.07 8.32 -12.87
CA ASN A 234 -4.25 7.04 -12.20
C ASN A 234 -5.30 6.16 -12.89
N GLN A 235 -6.40 6.74 -13.38
CA GLN A 235 -7.41 6.02 -14.16
C GLN A 235 -6.83 5.44 -15.47
N ALA A 236 -5.99 6.20 -16.17
CA ALA A 236 -5.29 5.71 -17.36
C ALA A 236 -4.31 4.58 -17.02
N ALA A 237 -3.63 4.66 -15.87
CA ALA A 237 -2.74 3.60 -15.40
C ALA A 237 -3.46 2.27 -15.14
N LEU A 238 -4.71 2.30 -14.65
CA LEU A 238 -5.54 1.09 -14.52
C LEU A 238 -5.84 0.40 -15.85
N ARG A 239 -5.75 1.15 -16.96
CA ARG A 239 -5.94 0.62 -18.31
C ARG A 239 -4.61 0.36 -19.03
N GLY A 240 -3.46 0.53 -18.38
CA GLY A 240 -2.17 0.41 -19.05
C GLY A 240 -1.95 1.50 -20.13
N GLU A 241 -2.67 2.62 -20.03
CA GLU A 241 -2.70 3.69 -21.04
C GLU A 241 -2.00 4.97 -20.56
N TYR A 242 -1.47 4.99 -19.33
CA TYR A 242 -0.74 6.15 -18.84
C TYR A 242 0.56 6.33 -19.62
N ARG A 243 0.75 7.54 -20.13
CA ARG A 243 1.98 8.02 -20.76
C ARG A 243 2.48 9.16 -19.91
N ASP A 244 3.76 9.15 -19.55
CA ASP A 244 4.40 10.33 -18.98
C ASP A 244 4.44 11.40 -20.08
N GLU A 245 3.50 12.34 -20.03
CA GLU A 245 3.66 13.57 -20.78
C GLU A 245 4.68 14.45 -20.03
N PRO A 246 5.67 15.03 -20.72
CA PRO A 246 6.50 16.03 -20.10
C PRO A 246 5.58 17.15 -19.59
N SER A 247 5.64 17.43 -18.28
CA SER A 247 4.97 18.58 -17.69
C SER A 247 5.28 19.79 -18.55
N ALA A 248 4.28 20.35 -19.25
CA ALA A 248 4.41 21.68 -19.80
C ALA A 248 4.80 22.57 -18.62
N ALA A 249 6.02 23.10 -18.65
CA ALA A 249 6.46 24.07 -17.68
C ALA A 249 5.39 25.16 -17.68
N VAL A 250 4.74 25.36 -16.53
CA VAL A 250 3.97 26.57 -16.32
C VAL A 250 5.01 27.69 -16.33
N GLU A 251 5.21 28.30 -17.49
CA GLU A 251 5.94 29.56 -17.60
C GLU A 251 5.24 30.51 -16.62
N SER A 252 5.95 30.82 -15.54
CA SER A 252 5.52 31.85 -14.61
C SER A 252 5.72 33.20 -15.31
N PRO A 253 4.74 34.12 -15.23
CA PRO A 253 4.87 35.46 -15.79
C PRO A 253 5.99 36.27 -15.12
#